data_AF-A0A0Q4FKP9-F1
#
_entry.id   AF-A0A0Q4FKP9-F1
#
_cell.length_a   1.000
_cell.length_b   1.000
_cell.length_c   1.000
_cell.angle_alpha   90.00
_cell.angle_beta   90.00
_cell.angle_gamma   90.00
#
_symmetry.space_group_name_H-M   'P 1'
#
loop_
_entity.id
_entity.type
_entity.pdbx_description
1 polymer ?
#
loop_
_entity_poly.entity_id
_entity_poly.type
_entity_poly.pdbx_seq_one_letter_code
_entity_poly.pdbx_strand_id
1 'polypeptide(L)'
;MGNIERAAIRNLGLDGNRAGQGGERDAVNGAIIHLGWKGRCIDVTIEGNALRGANGQAIQLVGSANNVSRNLRITRNDVRDCAYIGIQVAQFEGLLIDNNIVSDTADNGIDLYGDNPNGSPVSTSGGAEIRGNRLTRCSIGIFLETVARIRVVGNQIVDAGVAGFRVNRIHGEPRDILIQNNSVQGGKRGVAVGGDTGGVVIRNNDLRGFTVAGLAFGYNVSKVTATANRFTPAAADTPIVLATPTADSGRNGQPLEQLSGILIRNNSILGRHDATRRFVNGYQRSIDVTVDGFGGPE
;
A
#
# COMPACT_ATOMS: atom_id res chain seq x y z
N MET A 1 -4.15 -0.06 -31.31
CA MET A 1 -4.56 -0.09 -29.90
C MET A 1 -5.04 1.31 -29.53
N GLY A 2 -6.18 1.45 -28.87
CA GLY A 2 -6.81 2.76 -28.63
C GLY A 2 -6.28 3.42 -27.36
N ASN A 3 -5.92 4.70 -27.46
CA ASN A 3 -5.77 5.55 -26.27
C ASN A 3 -7.15 6.07 -25.86
N ILE A 4 -7.35 6.24 -24.55
CA ILE A 4 -8.49 7.00 -24.02
C ILE A 4 -7.92 8.30 -23.50
N GLU A 5 -8.38 9.41 -24.06
CA GLU A 5 -7.81 10.72 -23.77
C GLU A 5 -8.90 11.73 -23.47
N ARG A 6 -8.67 12.60 -22.47
CA ARG A 6 -9.58 13.71 -22.11
C ARG A 6 -11.02 13.24 -21.88
N ALA A 7 -11.16 12.13 -21.16
CA ALA A 7 -12.43 11.48 -20.90
C ALA A 7 -12.76 11.51 -19.42
N ALA A 8 -14.05 11.37 -19.10
CA ALA A 8 -14.47 11.23 -17.72
C ALA A 8 -15.68 10.31 -17.56
N ILE A 9 -15.70 9.59 -16.44
CA ILE A 9 -16.83 8.81 -15.98
C ILE A 9 -17.26 9.39 -14.64
N ARG A 10 -18.46 9.98 -14.58
CA ARG A 10 -18.89 10.73 -13.40
C ARG A 10 -20.32 10.47 -12.98
N ASN A 11 -20.54 10.48 -11.66
CA ASN A 11 -21.86 10.51 -11.03
C ASN A 11 -22.77 9.34 -11.46
N LEU A 12 -22.20 8.16 -11.66
CA LEU A 12 -22.93 6.94 -12.00
C LEU A 12 -23.06 6.01 -10.80
N GLY A 13 -24.17 5.26 -10.75
CA GLY A 13 -24.29 4.04 -9.94
C GLY A 13 -24.08 2.82 -10.83
N LEU A 14 -23.03 2.05 -10.59
CA LEU A 14 -22.71 0.84 -11.35
C LEU A 14 -22.64 -0.37 -10.42
N ASP A 15 -23.35 -1.42 -10.78
CA ASP A 15 -23.42 -2.67 -10.03
C ASP A 15 -22.87 -3.80 -10.89
N GLY A 16 -21.79 -4.44 -10.45
CA GLY A 16 -21.21 -5.59 -11.12
C GLY A 16 -22.06 -6.87 -10.98
N ASN A 17 -23.09 -6.87 -10.13
CA ASN A 17 -23.95 -8.02 -9.83
C ASN A 17 -23.17 -9.28 -9.45
N ARG A 18 -22.05 -9.16 -8.71
CA ARG A 18 -21.19 -10.27 -8.27
C ARG A 18 -22.00 -11.48 -7.77
N ALA A 19 -22.97 -11.27 -6.89
CA ALA A 19 -23.77 -12.35 -6.32
C ALA A 19 -24.55 -13.16 -7.37
N GLY A 20 -24.94 -12.54 -8.49
CA GLY A 20 -25.66 -13.18 -9.59
C GLY A 20 -24.76 -13.83 -10.64
N GLN A 21 -23.43 -13.74 -10.55
CA GLN A 21 -22.52 -14.24 -11.59
C GLN A 21 -22.17 -15.73 -11.48
N GLY A 22 -22.74 -16.46 -10.52
CA GLY A 22 -22.50 -17.91 -10.38
C GLY A 22 -21.01 -18.23 -10.13
N GLY A 23 -20.43 -19.07 -10.98
CA GLY A 23 -19.02 -19.51 -10.86
C GLY A 23 -17.98 -18.41 -11.12
N GLU A 24 -18.36 -17.33 -11.82
CA GLU A 24 -17.46 -16.22 -12.20
C GLU A 24 -17.45 -15.07 -11.17
N ARG A 25 -18.14 -15.24 -10.04
CA ARG A 25 -18.35 -14.18 -9.04
C ARG A 25 -17.06 -13.70 -8.36
N ASP A 26 -15.98 -14.47 -8.41
CA ASP A 26 -14.71 -14.19 -7.72
C ASP A 26 -13.53 -14.23 -8.71
N ALA A 27 -13.69 -13.55 -9.85
CA ALA A 27 -12.71 -13.48 -10.92
C ALA A 27 -11.63 -12.40 -10.67
N VAL A 28 -10.37 -12.68 -11.01
CA VAL A 28 -9.25 -11.73 -10.82
C VAL A 28 -9.02 -10.77 -12.00
N ASN A 29 -9.75 -10.95 -13.11
CA ASN A 29 -9.46 -10.33 -14.42
C ASN A 29 -10.57 -9.41 -14.95
N GLY A 30 -11.58 -9.07 -14.14
CA GLY A 30 -12.69 -8.20 -14.54
C GLY A 30 -12.82 -6.96 -13.65
N ALA A 31 -13.23 -5.83 -14.23
CA ALA A 31 -13.56 -4.64 -13.45
C ALA A 31 -14.85 -3.96 -13.90
N ILE A 32 -15.51 -3.23 -12.99
CA ILE A 32 -16.67 -2.39 -13.35
C ILE A 32 -16.24 -1.29 -14.31
N ILE A 33 -15.15 -0.60 -13.99
CA ILE A 33 -14.49 0.36 -14.88
C ILE A 33 -13.10 -0.17 -15.19
N HIS A 34 -12.91 -0.70 -16.40
CA HIS A 34 -11.61 -1.13 -16.91
C HIS A 34 -11.21 -0.29 -18.11
N LEU A 35 -10.18 0.55 -17.98
CA LEU A 35 -9.67 1.38 -19.07
C LEU A 35 -8.17 1.14 -19.32
N GLY A 36 -7.74 1.33 -20.57
CA GLY A 36 -6.34 1.38 -20.96
C GLY A 36 -5.68 0.02 -21.27
N TRP A 37 -6.42 -1.10 -21.23
CA TRP A 37 -5.89 -2.41 -21.62
C TRP A 37 -5.27 -2.40 -23.03
N LYS A 38 -3.97 -2.71 -23.11
CA LYS A 38 -3.14 -2.61 -24.34
C LYS A 38 -2.99 -1.21 -24.93
N GLY A 39 -3.47 -0.16 -24.26
CA GLY A 39 -3.36 1.24 -24.65
C GLY A 39 -2.80 2.10 -23.51
N ARG A 40 -3.27 3.34 -23.39
CA ARG A 40 -3.07 4.20 -22.22
C ARG A 40 -4.25 5.12 -21.99
N CYS A 41 -4.38 5.61 -20.77
CA CYS A 41 -5.28 6.70 -20.39
C CYS A 41 -4.50 8.01 -20.27
N ILE A 42 -4.99 9.12 -20.83
CA ILE A 42 -4.40 10.47 -20.66
C ILE A 42 -5.49 11.46 -20.24
N ASP A 43 -5.26 12.22 -19.18
CA ASP A 43 -6.21 13.24 -18.70
C ASP A 43 -7.60 12.62 -18.44
N VAL A 44 -7.62 11.45 -17.80
CA VAL A 44 -8.85 10.70 -17.50
C VAL A 44 -9.27 10.92 -16.06
N THR A 45 -10.55 11.22 -15.86
CA THR A 45 -11.15 11.40 -14.53
C THR A 45 -12.25 10.36 -14.26
N ILE A 46 -12.16 9.66 -13.13
CA ILE A 46 -13.23 8.82 -12.58
C ILE A 46 -13.67 9.44 -11.27
N GLU A 47 -14.90 9.96 -11.22
CA GLU A 47 -15.31 10.83 -10.11
C GLU A 47 -16.77 10.70 -9.68
N GLY A 48 -17.02 10.67 -8.37
CA GLY A 48 -18.39 10.74 -7.85
C GLY A 48 -19.24 9.50 -8.14
N ASN A 49 -18.63 8.37 -8.49
CA ASN A 49 -19.37 7.15 -8.83
C ASN A 49 -19.60 6.27 -7.59
N ALA A 50 -20.74 5.59 -7.54
CA ALA A 50 -21.02 4.52 -6.60
C ALA A 50 -20.84 3.17 -7.31
N LEU A 51 -19.81 2.41 -6.95
CA LEU A 51 -19.43 1.16 -7.59
C LEU A 51 -19.54 0.03 -6.58
N ARG A 52 -20.35 -0.99 -6.86
CA ARG A 52 -20.57 -2.10 -5.94
C ARG A 52 -20.60 -3.46 -6.62
N GLY A 53 -20.32 -4.50 -5.86
CA GLY A 53 -20.51 -5.88 -6.32
C GLY A 53 -19.64 -6.22 -7.53
N ALA A 54 -18.41 -5.73 -7.57
CA ALA A 54 -17.46 -6.10 -8.62
C ALA A 54 -17.04 -7.56 -8.45
N ASN A 55 -17.10 -8.34 -9.54
CA ASN A 55 -16.61 -9.71 -9.57
C ASN A 55 -15.07 -9.81 -9.59
N GLY A 56 -14.37 -8.69 -9.82
CA GLY A 56 -12.93 -8.53 -9.66
C GLY A 56 -12.60 -7.16 -9.06
N GLN A 57 -12.00 -6.26 -9.85
CA GLN A 57 -11.73 -4.89 -9.41
C GLN A 57 -12.94 -3.96 -9.56
N ALA A 58 -13.09 -2.89 -8.76
CA ALA A 58 -14.09 -1.88 -9.11
C ALA A 58 -13.56 -0.93 -10.18
N ILE A 59 -12.38 -0.36 -9.95
CA ILE A 59 -11.70 0.53 -10.90
C ILE A 59 -10.34 -0.07 -11.24
N GLN A 60 -10.10 -0.28 -12.53
CA GLN A 60 -8.81 -0.72 -13.05
C GLN A 60 -8.37 0.19 -14.21
N LEU A 61 -7.30 0.96 -13.97
CA LEU A 61 -6.65 1.78 -14.99
C LEU A 61 -5.28 1.20 -15.30
N VAL A 62 -5.10 0.69 -16.52
CA VAL A 62 -3.88 -0.03 -16.92
C VAL A 62 -3.20 0.72 -18.05
N GLY A 63 -1.91 1.03 -17.89
CA GLY A 63 -1.05 1.44 -18.99
C GLY A 63 -0.23 0.26 -19.52
N SER A 64 0.93 0.55 -20.12
CA SER A 64 1.94 -0.46 -20.40
C SER A 64 3.34 0.08 -20.14
N ALA A 65 4.32 -0.80 -19.95
CA ALA A 65 5.69 -0.39 -19.64
C ALA A 65 6.29 0.58 -20.69
N ASN A 66 5.89 0.45 -21.96
CA ASN A 66 6.34 1.31 -23.06
C ASN A 66 5.37 2.47 -23.34
N ASN A 67 4.19 2.47 -22.73
CA ASN A 67 3.16 3.47 -22.95
C ASN A 67 2.34 3.68 -21.67
N VAL A 68 2.93 4.35 -20.70
CA VAL A 68 2.30 4.61 -19.40
C VAL A 68 1.11 5.57 -19.54
N SER A 69 0.10 5.37 -18.69
CA SER A 69 -1.03 6.30 -18.54
C SER A 69 -0.59 7.58 -17.83
N ARG A 70 -1.23 8.72 -18.10
CA ARG A 70 -0.81 10.03 -17.57
C ARG A 70 -1.95 10.88 -17.07
N ASN A 71 -1.67 11.69 -16.05
CA ASN A 71 -2.58 12.71 -15.52
C ASN A 71 -3.96 12.13 -15.15
N LEU A 72 -3.94 11.09 -14.34
CA LEU A 72 -5.14 10.37 -13.93
C LEU A 72 -5.72 10.95 -12.64
N ARG A 73 -7.05 10.99 -12.54
CA ARG A 73 -7.76 11.44 -11.33
C ARG A 73 -8.85 10.44 -10.97
N ILE A 74 -8.77 9.86 -9.78
CA ILE A 74 -9.80 8.97 -9.23
C ILE A 74 -10.25 9.59 -7.92
N THR A 75 -11.41 10.27 -7.92
CA THR A 75 -11.77 11.13 -6.78
C THR A 75 -13.22 10.99 -6.35
N ARG A 76 -13.47 11.01 -5.04
CA ARG A 76 -14.85 11.03 -4.50
C ARG A 76 -15.72 9.86 -4.96
N ASN A 77 -15.13 8.71 -5.26
CA ASN A 77 -15.88 7.49 -5.56
C ASN A 77 -16.18 6.73 -4.28
N ASP A 78 -17.27 5.98 -4.31
CA ASP A 78 -17.72 5.08 -3.26
C ASP A 78 -17.68 3.64 -3.79
N VAL A 79 -16.67 2.88 -3.39
CA VAL A 79 -16.35 1.54 -3.87
C VAL A 79 -16.62 0.53 -2.77
N ARG A 80 -17.48 -0.47 -3.02
CA ARG A 80 -17.84 -1.49 -2.03
C ARG A 80 -17.94 -2.90 -2.59
N ASP A 81 -17.75 -3.89 -1.72
CA ASP A 81 -18.10 -5.30 -1.95
C ASP A 81 -17.42 -5.91 -3.19
N CYS A 82 -16.12 -5.67 -3.34
CA CYS A 82 -15.34 -6.15 -4.47
C CYS A 82 -14.74 -7.52 -4.18
N ALA A 83 -14.77 -8.43 -5.16
CA ALA A 83 -14.14 -9.74 -5.03
C ALA A 83 -12.61 -9.69 -5.02
N TYR A 84 -12.02 -8.60 -5.49
CA TYR A 84 -10.58 -8.43 -5.53
C TYR A 84 -10.17 -7.03 -5.03
N ILE A 85 -9.58 -6.19 -5.90
CA ILE A 85 -9.04 -4.88 -5.52
C ILE A 85 -10.08 -3.77 -5.71
N GLY A 86 -10.20 -2.83 -4.77
CA GLY A 86 -11.08 -1.68 -4.93
C GLY A 86 -10.67 -0.79 -6.11
N ILE A 87 -9.48 -0.19 -6.01
CA ILE A 87 -8.90 0.69 -7.03
C ILE A 87 -7.52 0.20 -7.38
N GLN A 88 -7.30 -0.22 -8.62
CA GLN A 88 -5.99 -0.58 -9.14
C GLN A 88 -5.56 0.38 -10.25
N VAL A 89 -4.33 0.88 -10.15
CA VAL A 89 -3.69 1.66 -11.22
C VAL A 89 -2.31 1.10 -11.50
N ALA A 90 -2.05 0.75 -12.75
CA ALA A 90 -0.79 0.17 -13.19
C ALA A 90 -0.18 0.94 -14.36
N GLN A 91 1.16 1.02 -14.39
CA GLN A 91 1.96 1.71 -15.41
C GLN A 91 1.49 3.15 -15.69
N PHE A 92 1.80 4.08 -14.79
CA PHE A 92 1.32 5.47 -14.85
C PHE A 92 2.39 6.53 -14.56
N GLU A 93 2.14 7.77 -14.95
CA GLU A 93 2.88 8.96 -14.50
C GLU A 93 1.90 10.11 -14.21
N GLY A 94 1.86 10.60 -12.98
CA GLY A 94 0.90 11.64 -12.60
C GLY A 94 -0.47 11.04 -12.27
N LEU A 95 -0.71 10.76 -11.01
CA LEU A 95 -1.96 10.18 -10.49
C LEU A 95 -2.42 10.90 -9.23
N LEU A 96 -3.70 11.22 -9.15
CA LEU A 96 -4.35 11.67 -7.92
C LEU A 96 -5.48 10.69 -7.55
N ILE A 97 -5.38 10.09 -6.36
CA ILE A 97 -6.46 9.32 -5.73
C ILE A 97 -6.92 10.08 -4.48
N ASP A 98 -8.06 10.76 -4.55
CA ASP A 98 -8.47 11.75 -3.54
C ASP A 98 -9.90 11.54 -3.02
N ASN A 99 -10.06 11.51 -1.69
CA ASN A 99 -11.37 11.48 -1.02
C ASN A 99 -12.30 10.35 -1.47
N ASN A 100 -11.77 9.16 -1.80
CA ASN A 100 -12.60 7.98 -2.08
C ASN A 100 -12.93 7.23 -0.79
N ILE A 101 -14.09 6.56 -0.79
CA ILE A 101 -14.47 5.57 0.21
C ILE A 101 -14.29 4.21 -0.45
N VAL A 102 -13.50 3.33 0.16
CA VAL A 102 -13.31 1.95 -0.32
C VAL A 102 -13.58 1.00 0.84
N SER A 103 -14.51 0.07 0.68
CA SER A 103 -14.76 -0.92 1.73
C SER A 103 -15.03 -2.32 1.20
N ASP A 104 -14.79 -3.30 2.06
CA ASP A 104 -15.22 -4.68 1.84
C ASP A 104 -14.61 -5.27 0.54
N THR A 105 -13.30 -5.10 0.39
CA THR A 105 -12.52 -5.67 -0.72
C THR A 105 -11.84 -6.95 -0.23
N ALA A 106 -11.97 -8.04 -0.99
CA ALA A 106 -11.32 -9.30 -0.59
C ALA A 106 -9.79 -9.21 -0.66
N ASP A 107 -9.26 -8.33 -1.53
CA ASP A 107 -7.85 -7.98 -1.60
C ASP A 107 -7.64 -6.50 -1.24
N ASN A 108 -6.72 -5.80 -1.92
CA ASN A 108 -6.30 -4.45 -1.57
C ASN A 108 -7.40 -3.40 -1.78
N GLY A 109 -7.46 -2.39 -0.92
CA GLY A 109 -8.37 -1.27 -1.13
C GLY A 109 -7.89 -0.38 -2.29
N ILE A 110 -6.64 0.07 -2.23
CA ILE A 110 -5.96 0.79 -3.30
C ILE A 110 -4.64 0.07 -3.60
N ASP A 111 -4.38 -0.18 -4.89
CA ASP A 111 -3.20 -0.88 -5.38
C ASP A 111 -2.53 -0.08 -6.50
N LEU A 112 -1.28 0.33 -6.28
CA LEU A 112 -0.45 0.94 -7.29
C LEU A 112 0.65 -0.04 -7.69
N TYR A 113 0.64 -0.42 -8.97
CA TYR A 113 1.52 -1.43 -9.52
C TYR A 113 2.46 -0.83 -10.57
N GLY A 114 3.77 -0.97 -10.39
CA GLY A 114 4.78 -0.39 -11.29
C GLY A 114 5.79 -1.35 -11.84
N ASP A 115 5.60 -2.66 -11.64
CA ASP A 115 6.54 -3.65 -12.14
C ASP A 115 6.58 -3.68 -13.67
N ASN A 116 7.76 -3.98 -14.19
CA ASN A 116 7.99 -4.16 -15.61
C ASN A 116 8.05 -5.67 -15.91
N PRO A 117 7.19 -6.19 -16.80
CA PRO A 117 7.15 -7.62 -17.13
C PRO A 117 8.48 -8.19 -17.63
N ASN A 118 9.40 -7.34 -18.12
CA ASN A 118 10.71 -7.75 -18.60
C ASN A 118 11.78 -7.80 -17.49
N GLY A 119 11.40 -7.68 -16.22
CA GLY A 119 12.32 -7.73 -15.07
C GLY A 119 13.18 -6.47 -14.89
N SER A 120 12.79 -5.35 -15.51
CA SER A 120 13.54 -4.09 -15.40
C SER A 120 13.58 -3.58 -13.95
N PRO A 121 14.74 -3.08 -13.46
CA PRO A 121 14.83 -2.47 -12.13
C PRO A 121 14.16 -1.07 -12.07
N VAL A 122 13.72 -0.53 -13.22
CA VAL A 122 13.09 0.78 -13.30
C VAL A 122 11.58 0.62 -13.18
N SER A 123 11.02 1.24 -12.13
CA SER A 123 9.57 1.36 -11.97
C SER A 123 8.93 2.08 -13.16
N THR A 124 7.81 1.56 -13.61
CA THR A 124 6.97 2.13 -14.69
C THR A 124 5.82 2.98 -14.15
N SER A 125 5.72 3.13 -12.82
CA SER A 125 4.64 3.85 -12.14
C SER A 125 5.19 4.91 -11.21
N GLY A 126 4.91 6.17 -11.51
CA GLY A 126 5.54 7.31 -10.86
C GLY A 126 4.62 8.49 -10.59
N GLY A 127 4.97 9.29 -9.57
CA GLY A 127 4.36 10.60 -9.36
C GLY A 127 2.88 10.52 -9.00
N ALA A 128 2.57 9.92 -7.85
CA ALA A 128 1.20 9.85 -7.36
C ALA A 128 1.01 10.57 -6.02
N GLU A 129 -0.20 11.08 -5.82
CA GLU A 129 -0.69 11.49 -4.51
C GLU A 129 -1.97 10.71 -4.17
N ILE A 130 -1.95 10.00 -3.04
CA ILE A 130 -3.10 9.30 -2.47
C ILE A 130 -3.46 10.01 -1.17
N ARG A 131 -4.60 10.73 -1.13
CA ARG A 131 -4.97 11.53 0.03
C ARG A 131 -6.45 11.55 0.37
N GLY A 132 -6.74 11.75 1.66
CA GLY A 132 -8.12 11.91 2.16
C GLY A 132 -9.03 10.69 1.97
N ASN A 133 -8.49 9.53 1.59
CA ASN A 133 -9.31 8.34 1.36
C ASN A 133 -9.66 7.66 2.69
N ARG A 134 -10.84 7.03 2.73
CA ARG A 134 -11.28 6.17 3.82
C ARG A 134 -11.39 4.73 3.34
N LEU A 135 -10.59 3.85 3.93
CA LEU A 135 -10.52 2.44 3.57
C LEU A 135 -10.96 1.59 4.77
N THR A 136 -11.81 0.60 4.56
CA THR A 136 -12.35 -0.22 5.67
C THR A 136 -12.53 -1.68 5.27
N ARG A 137 -12.04 -2.62 6.09
CA ARG A 137 -12.18 -4.07 5.83
C ARG A 137 -11.66 -4.49 4.44
N CYS A 138 -10.45 -4.06 4.13
CA CYS A 138 -9.67 -4.51 2.98
C CYS A 138 -8.62 -5.53 3.44
N SER A 139 -8.01 -6.31 2.54
CA SER A 139 -6.82 -7.13 2.89
C SER A 139 -5.64 -6.21 3.26
N ILE A 140 -5.18 -5.39 2.32
CA ILE A 140 -4.27 -4.27 2.59
C ILE A 140 -5.04 -2.99 2.28
N GLY A 141 -4.88 -1.96 3.11
CA GLY A 141 -5.47 -0.66 2.80
C GLY A 141 -4.87 -0.08 1.52
N ILE A 142 -3.61 0.34 1.56
CA ILE A 142 -2.89 0.89 0.40
C ILE A 142 -1.65 0.05 0.12
N PHE A 143 -1.60 -0.55 -1.07
CA PHE A 143 -0.48 -1.34 -1.55
C PHE A 143 0.32 -0.60 -2.63
N LEU A 144 1.63 -0.45 -2.40
CA LEU A 144 2.58 0.23 -3.28
C LEU A 144 3.63 -0.79 -3.74
N GLU A 145 3.50 -1.29 -4.97
CA GLU A 145 4.34 -2.37 -5.48
C GLU A 145 5.21 -1.93 -6.66
N THR A 146 6.53 -1.85 -6.44
CA THR A 146 7.51 -1.40 -7.45
C THR A 146 7.17 -0.01 -8.02
N VAL A 147 6.90 0.98 -7.16
CA VAL A 147 6.47 2.35 -7.55
C VAL A 147 7.47 3.43 -7.10
N ALA A 148 7.44 4.62 -7.73
CA ALA A 148 8.36 5.71 -7.40
C ALA A 148 7.65 7.06 -7.16
N ARG A 149 8.20 7.92 -6.30
CA ARG A 149 7.71 9.30 -6.06
C ARG A 149 6.22 9.33 -5.68
N ILE A 150 5.86 8.57 -4.65
CA ILE A 150 4.48 8.44 -4.18
C ILE A 150 4.32 9.16 -2.84
N ARG A 151 3.26 9.96 -2.72
CA ARG A 151 2.85 10.61 -1.47
C ARG A 151 1.53 10.03 -1.01
N VAL A 152 1.50 9.47 0.19
CA VAL A 152 0.30 8.90 0.83
C VAL A 152 0.01 9.68 2.09
N VAL A 153 -0.99 10.56 2.02
CA VAL A 153 -1.19 11.63 3.03
C VAL A 153 -2.62 11.70 3.54
N GLY A 154 -2.83 11.67 4.85
CA GLY A 154 -4.14 11.99 5.43
C GLY A 154 -5.23 10.96 5.12
N ASN A 155 -4.88 9.69 4.91
CA ASN A 155 -5.83 8.61 4.71
C ASN A 155 -6.22 7.97 6.04
N GLN A 156 -7.44 7.44 6.11
CA GLN A 156 -7.94 6.66 7.23
C GLN A 156 -8.13 5.20 6.80
N ILE A 157 -7.53 4.27 7.52
CA ILE A 157 -7.62 2.84 7.23
C ILE A 157 -8.09 2.11 8.49
N VAL A 158 -9.17 1.34 8.37
CA VAL A 158 -9.79 0.64 9.50
C VAL A 158 -9.91 -0.84 9.19
N ASP A 159 -9.47 -1.68 10.12
CA ASP A 159 -9.61 -3.15 10.09
C ASP A 159 -9.05 -3.80 8.81
N ALA A 160 -7.86 -3.39 8.39
CA ALA A 160 -7.16 -4.06 7.30
C ALA A 160 -6.65 -5.46 7.73
N GLY A 161 -6.93 -6.50 6.95
CA GLY A 161 -6.64 -7.89 7.31
C GLY A 161 -5.14 -8.24 7.40
N VAL A 162 -4.30 -7.58 6.60
CA VAL A 162 -2.86 -7.85 6.46
C VAL A 162 -2.02 -6.67 6.95
N ALA A 163 -2.27 -5.47 6.42
CA ALA A 163 -1.57 -4.25 6.79
C ALA A 163 -2.37 -3.00 6.39
N GLY A 164 -2.23 -1.90 7.13
CA GLY A 164 -2.73 -0.60 6.69
C GLY A 164 -2.06 -0.16 5.39
N PHE A 165 -0.72 -0.15 5.40
CA PHE A 165 0.10 0.14 4.24
C PHE A 165 1.06 -1.00 3.93
N ARG A 166 1.28 -1.29 2.65
CA ARG A 166 2.36 -2.18 2.22
C ARG A 166 3.19 -1.52 1.13
N VAL A 167 4.51 -1.59 1.28
CA VAL A 167 5.48 -1.27 0.23
C VAL A 167 6.19 -2.57 -0.12
N ASN A 168 6.15 -2.99 -1.39
CA ASN A 168 6.78 -4.22 -1.83
C ASN A 168 7.59 -4.03 -3.10
N ARG A 169 8.69 -4.75 -3.20
CA ARG A 169 9.47 -4.89 -4.42
C ARG A 169 9.09 -6.18 -5.16
N ILE A 170 9.06 -6.11 -6.49
CA ILE A 170 9.16 -7.30 -7.34
C ILE A 170 10.53 -7.27 -8.01
N HIS A 171 10.68 -6.50 -9.10
CA HIS A 171 11.97 -6.35 -9.77
C HIS A 171 12.61 -4.99 -9.44
N GLY A 172 11.88 -3.91 -9.71
CA GLY A 172 12.32 -2.54 -9.47
C GLY A 172 12.17 -2.10 -8.01
N GLU A 173 13.12 -1.30 -7.53
CA GLU A 173 13.05 -0.75 -6.17
C GLU A 173 11.89 0.26 -6.04
N PRO A 174 11.03 0.11 -5.02
CA PRO A 174 10.17 1.19 -4.59
C PRO A 174 11.04 2.34 -4.06
N ARG A 175 10.81 3.58 -4.48
CA ARG A 175 11.67 4.71 -4.09
C ARG A 175 10.93 6.03 -3.94
N ASP A 176 11.48 6.92 -3.11
CA ASP A 176 10.92 8.23 -2.84
C ASP A 176 9.45 8.16 -2.38
N ILE A 177 9.17 7.25 -1.45
CA ILE A 177 7.82 7.03 -0.90
C ILE A 177 7.67 7.80 0.41
N LEU A 178 6.62 8.60 0.51
CA LEU A 178 6.24 9.32 1.72
C LEU A 178 4.88 8.82 2.22
N ILE A 179 4.83 8.27 3.43
CA ILE A 179 3.60 7.87 4.14
C ILE A 179 3.47 8.79 5.36
N GLN A 180 2.53 9.73 5.32
CA GLN A 180 2.45 10.78 6.32
C GLN A 180 1.03 11.15 6.78
N ASN A 181 0.88 11.50 8.06
CA ASN A 181 -0.37 12.03 8.63
C ASN A 181 -1.56 11.09 8.41
N ASN A 182 -1.33 9.78 8.28
CA ASN A 182 -2.40 8.80 8.13
C ASN A 182 -2.81 8.23 9.48
N SER A 183 -4.05 7.72 9.55
CA SER A 183 -4.54 6.94 10.68
C SER A 183 -4.81 5.50 10.26
N VAL A 184 -4.27 4.55 11.01
CA VAL A 184 -4.57 3.11 10.87
C VAL A 184 -5.12 2.62 12.20
N GLN A 185 -6.30 1.99 12.16
CA GLN A 185 -6.94 1.41 13.33
C GLN A 185 -7.24 -0.07 13.08
N GLY A 186 -6.82 -0.92 14.01
CA GLY A 186 -7.01 -2.36 13.93
C GLY A 186 -6.08 -3.03 12.93
N GLY A 187 -6.38 -4.30 12.63
CA GLY A 187 -5.62 -5.11 11.68
C GLY A 187 -4.35 -5.73 12.26
N LYS A 188 -3.59 -6.42 11.41
CA LYS A 188 -2.35 -7.10 11.83
C LYS A 188 -1.17 -6.13 11.92
N ARG A 189 -0.99 -5.27 10.92
CA ARG A 189 0.19 -4.40 10.80
C ARG A 189 -0.19 -2.97 10.45
N GLY A 190 0.53 -1.98 10.99
CA GLY A 190 0.39 -0.58 10.58
C GLY A 190 0.97 -0.36 9.17
N VAL A 191 2.30 -0.46 9.06
CA VAL A 191 3.03 -0.39 7.78
C VAL A 191 3.90 -1.63 7.63
N ALA A 192 3.86 -2.28 6.46
CA ALA A 192 4.73 -3.38 6.09
C ALA A 192 5.64 -2.98 4.92
N VAL A 193 6.94 -3.24 5.02
CA VAL A 193 7.91 -3.01 3.95
C VAL A 193 8.59 -4.34 3.63
N GLY A 194 8.59 -4.73 2.37
CA GLY A 194 9.33 -5.88 1.87
C GLY A 194 10.16 -5.48 0.65
N GLY A 195 11.44 -5.84 0.66
CA GLY A 195 12.34 -5.55 -0.45
C GLY A 195 13.16 -4.28 -0.26
N ASP A 196 14.33 -4.29 -0.88
CA ASP A 196 15.23 -3.15 -0.87
C ASP A 196 14.52 -1.96 -1.51
N THR A 197 14.60 -0.82 -0.84
CA THR A 197 13.94 0.41 -1.28
C THR A 197 14.96 1.48 -1.58
N GLY A 198 14.61 2.39 -2.49
CA GLY A 198 15.37 3.61 -2.74
C GLY A 198 15.06 4.73 -1.73
N GLY A 199 14.17 4.49 -0.76
CA GLY A 199 13.79 5.48 0.24
C GLY A 199 12.29 5.40 0.58
N VAL A 200 11.98 5.11 1.85
CA VAL A 200 10.63 5.17 2.40
C VAL A 200 10.65 6.01 3.68
N VAL A 201 9.84 7.07 3.71
CA VAL A 201 9.67 7.95 4.88
C VAL A 201 8.29 7.76 5.46
N ILE A 202 8.21 7.33 6.71
CA ILE A 202 6.97 7.07 7.46
C ILE A 202 6.92 8.08 8.62
N ARG A 203 6.08 9.12 8.55
CA ARG A 203 6.08 10.16 9.59
C ARG A 203 4.73 10.67 10.02
N ASN A 204 4.61 11.06 11.29
CA ASN A 204 3.39 11.64 11.84
C ASN A 204 2.14 10.78 11.62
N ASN A 205 2.29 9.45 11.52
CA ASN A 205 1.14 8.55 11.40
C ASN A 205 0.68 8.11 12.79
N ASP A 206 -0.59 7.77 12.89
CA ASP A 206 -1.24 7.27 14.10
C ASP A 206 -1.69 5.84 13.86
N LEU A 207 -0.96 4.89 14.45
CA LEU A 207 -1.09 3.46 14.19
C LEU A 207 -1.57 2.76 15.46
N ARG A 208 -2.82 2.30 15.46
CA ARG A 208 -3.51 1.81 16.66
C ARG A 208 -4.11 0.42 16.47
N GLY A 209 -4.15 -0.36 17.54
CA GLY A 209 -4.84 -1.66 17.58
C GLY A 209 -4.24 -2.74 16.70
N PHE A 210 -2.98 -2.58 16.26
CA PHE A 210 -2.29 -3.62 15.49
C PHE A 210 -1.94 -4.81 16.39
N THR A 211 -2.05 -6.03 15.86
CA THR A 211 -1.82 -7.29 16.60
C THR A 211 -0.52 -8.00 16.29
N VAL A 212 0.21 -7.58 15.25
CA VAL A 212 1.52 -8.13 14.88
C VAL A 212 2.62 -7.10 15.02
N ALA A 213 2.51 -5.94 14.35
CA ALA A 213 3.50 -4.87 14.50
C ALA A 213 3.01 -3.50 14.02
N GLY A 214 3.55 -2.43 14.59
CA GLY A 214 3.36 -1.08 14.06
C GLY A 214 4.05 -0.91 12.71
N LEU A 215 5.33 -1.27 12.66
CA LEU A 215 6.18 -1.36 11.47
C LEU A 215 6.67 -2.81 11.34
N ALA A 216 6.51 -3.40 10.15
CA ALA A 216 6.97 -4.75 9.85
C ALA A 216 7.93 -4.74 8.65
N PHE A 217 9.09 -5.36 8.79
CA PHE A 217 10.08 -5.53 7.72
C PHE A 217 10.20 -7.01 7.37
N GLY A 218 10.08 -7.32 6.07
CA GLY A 218 10.02 -8.67 5.51
C GLY A 218 11.38 -9.21 5.04
N TYR A 219 11.52 -9.53 3.75
CA TYR A 219 12.82 -9.90 3.16
C TYR A 219 13.75 -8.67 3.08
N ASN A 220 14.91 -8.70 2.39
CA ASN A 220 15.85 -7.57 2.30
C ASN A 220 15.16 -6.20 2.40
N VAL A 221 15.45 -5.38 3.42
CA VAL A 221 14.83 -4.05 3.56
C VAL A 221 15.92 -3.01 3.75
N SER A 222 15.79 -1.91 3.02
CA SER A 222 16.73 -0.80 3.14
C SER A 222 16.12 0.58 3.00
N LYS A 223 16.82 1.59 3.54
CA LYS A 223 16.51 3.04 3.41
C LYS A 223 15.12 3.43 3.92
N VAL A 224 14.74 2.92 5.09
CA VAL A 224 13.48 3.27 5.75
C VAL A 224 13.74 4.24 6.89
N THR A 225 13.06 5.38 6.88
CA THR A 225 13.05 6.33 8.00
C THR A 225 11.64 6.42 8.60
N ALA A 226 11.51 6.23 9.91
CA ALA A 226 10.24 6.39 10.62
C ALA A 226 10.37 7.34 11.82
N THR A 227 9.64 8.47 11.79
CA THR A 227 9.74 9.51 12.83
C THR A 227 8.41 10.12 13.21
N ALA A 228 8.27 10.57 14.46
CA ALA A 228 7.08 11.26 14.97
C ALA A 228 5.76 10.49 14.78
N ASN A 229 5.83 9.16 14.61
CA ASN A 229 4.64 8.32 14.59
C ASN A 229 4.19 8.04 16.03
N ARG A 230 2.88 7.81 16.17
CA ARG A 230 2.24 7.39 17.39
C ARG A 230 1.78 5.95 17.25
N PHE A 231 2.20 5.11 18.19
CA PHE A 231 1.87 3.69 18.23
C PHE A 231 1.00 3.38 19.44
N THR A 232 -0.07 2.62 19.22
CA THR A 232 -0.91 2.07 20.28
C THR A 232 -1.17 0.61 19.95
N PRO A 233 -0.31 -0.33 20.39
CA PRO A 233 -0.50 -1.75 20.09
C PRO A 233 -1.78 -2.32 20.72
N ALA A 234 -2.28 -3.43 20.19
CA ALA A 234 -3.44 -4.14 20.77
C ALA A 234 -3.12 -4.78 22.14
N ALA A 235 -1.87 -5.20 22.35
CA ALA A 235 -1.37 -5.73 23.60
C ALA A 235 0.00 -5.15 23.95
N ALA A 236 0.33 -5.10 25.25
CA ALA A 236 1.57 -4.50 25.75
C ALA A 236 2.85 -5.20 25.25
N ASP A 237 2.75 -6.45 24.79
CA ASP A 237 3.84 -7.25 24.26
C ASP A 237 3.87 -7.31 22.72
N THR A 238 2.93 -6.64 22.04
CA THR A 238 2.95 -6.58 20.57
C THR A 238 4.13 -5.73 20.11
N PRO A 239 4.95 -6.21 19.17
CA PRO A 239 6.08 -5.47 18.64
C PRO A 239 5.72 -4.09 18.08
N ILE A 240 6.52 -3.06 18.32
CA ILE A 240 6.38 -1.78 17.60
C ILE A 240 7.06 -1.89 16.24
N VAL A 241 8.31 -2.36 16.24
CA VAL A 241 9.07 -2.67 15.04
C VAL A 241 9.39 -4.16 15.05
N LEU A 242 8.91 -4.87 14.05
CA LEU A 242 9.20 -6.29 13.83
C LEU A 242 9.97 -6.45 12.52
N ALA A 243 11.21 -6.87 12.60
CA ALA A 243 12.04 -7.15 11.44
C ALA A 243 12.23 -8.66 11.35
N THR A 244 11.60 -9.32 10.38
CA THR A 244 11.58 -10.78 10.25
C THR A 244 11.90 -11.19 8.81
N PRO A 245 13.11 -11.71 8.55
CA PRO A 245 13.48 -12.19 7.22
C PRO A 245 12.52 -13.31 6.76
N THR A 246 12.31 -13.44 5.45
CA THR A 246 11.38 -14.43 4.87
C THR A 246 12.00 -15.80 4.66
N ALA A 247 13.31 -15.85 4.47
CA ALA A 247 14.05 -17.09 4.36
C ALA A 247 14.81 -17.40 5.66
N ASP A 248 15.00 -18.69 5.94
CA ASP A 248 16.18 -19.20 6.66
C ASP A 248 17.42 -18.91 5.81
N SER A 249 17.73 -17.63 5.62
CA SER A 249 18.85 -17.16 4.83
C SER A 249 20.12 -17.75 5.46
N GLY A 250 20.96 -18.40 4.64
CA GLY A 250 22.13 -19.17 5.10
C GLY A 250 22.01 -20.70 4.94
N ARG A 251 20.82 -21.26 4.65
CA ARG A 251 20.71 -22.64 4.13
C ARG A 251 20.90 -22.65 2.61
N ASN A 252 21.62 -23.65 2.08
CA ASN A 252 21.84 -23.88 0.65
C ASN A 252 22.57 -22.75 -0.12
N GLY A 253 23.43 -21.97 0.55
CA GLY A 253 24.27 -20.97 -0.13
C GLY A 253 23.54 -19.70 -0.60
N GLN A 254 22.28 -19.50 -0.18
CA GLN A 254 21.56 -18.25 -0.44
C GLN A 254 22.15 -17.10 0.41
N PRO A 255 22.31 -15.89 -0.14
CA PRO A 255 22.77 -14.73 0.61
C PRO A 255 21.87 -14.45 1.82
N LEU A 256 22.49 -14.04 2.92
CA LEU A 256 21.74 -13.59 4.10
C LEU A 256 20.85 -12.40 3.72
N GLU A 257 19.58 -12.47 4.08
CA GLU A 257 18.71 -11.29 3.99
C GLU A 257 19.24 -10.23 4.97
N GLN A 258 19.12 -8.96 4.60
CA GLN A 258 19.71 -7.86 5.36
C GLN A 258 18.73 -6.72 5.65
N LEU A 259 19.01 -6.05 6.75
CA LEU A 259 18.38 -4.80 7.15
C LEU A 259 19.42 -3.68 7.05
N SER A 260 19.19 -2.64 6.24
CA SER A 260 20.22 -1.62 5.96
C SER A 260 19.72 -0.18 5.90
N GLY A 261 20.40 0.76 6.54
CA GLY A 261 20.05 2.18 6.48
C GLY A 261 18.65 2.46 7.04
N ILE A 262 18.38 1.93 8.24
CA ILE A 262 17.11 2.08 8.93
C ILE A 262 17.25 3.13 10.03
N LEU A 263 16.35 4.11 10.04
CA LEU A 263 16.34 5.16 11.05
C LEU A 263 14.94 5.30 11.65
N ILE A 264 14.75 4.78 12.86
CA ILE A 264 13.50 4.86 13.60
C ILE A 264 13.77 5.62 14.89
N ARG A 265 13.26 6.85 15.00
CA ARG A 265 13.51 7.73 16.15
C ARG A 265 12.39 8.73 16.39
N ASN A 266 12.34 9.32 17.57
CA ASN A 266 11.37 10.35 17.94
C ASN A 266 9.92 9.90 17.70
N ASN A 267 9.62 8.62 17.96
CA ASN A 267 8.27 8.10 17.90
C ASN A 267 7.68 8.06 19.31
N SER A 268 6.37 7.87 19.42
CA SER A 268 5.69 7.72 20.71
C SER A 268 4.95 6.40 20.80
N ILE A 269 5.01 5.76 21.96
CA ILE A 269 4.18 4.60 22.29
C ILE A 269 3.21 5.05 23.38
N LEU A 270 1.92 4.93 23.12
CA LEU A 270 0.90 5.30 24.09
C LEU A 270 0.57 4.11 25.00
N GLY A 271 0.55 4.36 26.31
CA GLY A 271 0.27 3.35 27.32
C GLY A 271 1.48 2.53 27.75
N ARG A 272 1.27 1.60 28.70
CA ARG A 272 2.32 0.69 29.17
C ARG A 272 2.69 -0.30 28.06
N HIS A 273 3.98 -0.41 27.77
CA HIS A 273 4.51 -1.28 26.72
C HIS A 273 5.80 -1.95 27.18
N ASP A 274 6.01 -3.21 26.79
CA ASP A 274 7.22 -3.97 27.06
C ASP A 274 8.40 -3.41 26.24
N ALA A 275 9.40 -2.87 26.93
CA ALA A 275 10.58 -2.29 26.30
C ALA A 275 11.32 -3.28 25.39
N THR A 276 11.29 -4.58 25.69
CA THR A 276 11.93 -5.63 24.87
C THR A 276 11.20 -5.87 23.54
N ARG A 277 9.97 -5.38 23.42
CA ARG A 277 9.12 -5.49 22.23
C ARG A 277 9.14 -4.23 21.37
N ARG A 278 9.91 -3.21 21.72
CA ARG A 278 10.03 -2.00 20.89
C ARG A 278 10.68 -2.28 19.55
N PHE A 279 11.70 -3.14 19.55
CA PHE A 279 12.36 -3.62 18.34
C PHE A 279 12.70 -5.10 18.47
N VAL A 280 12.07 -5.93 17.65
CA VAL A 280 12.37 -7.36 17.53
C VAL A 280 13.04 -7.58 16.19
N ASN A 281 14.33 -7.89 16.20
CA ASN A 281 15.14 -8.08 15.00
C ASN A 281 15.52 -9.55 14.81
N GLY A 282 15.03 -10.15 13.72
CA GLY A 282 15.39 -11.49 13.29
C GLY A 282 16.47 -11.54 12.21
N TYR A 283 16.95 -10.40 11.70
CA TYR A 283 18.00 -10.38 10.68
C TYR A 283 19.36 -10.67 11.29
N GLN A 284 20.12 -11.57 10.65
CA GLN A 284 21.52 -11.84 11.02
C GLN A 284 22.47 -10.73 10.56
N ARG A 285 22.08 -9.97 9.52
CA ARG A 285 22.86 -8.87 8.97
C ARG A 285 22.11 -7.56 9.09
N SER A 286 22.63 -6.66 9.91
CA SER A 286 22.10 -5.30 10.10
C SER A 286 23.22 -4.28 9.90
N ILE A 287 23.03 -3.30 9.01
CA ILE A 287 24.02 -2.26 8.68
C ILE A 287 23.34 -0.90 8.81
N ASP A 288 23.94 0.04 9.55
CA ASP A 288 23.37 1.39 9.72
C ASP A 288 21.89 1.38 10.18
N VAL A 289 21.60 0.55 11.20
CA VAL A 289 20.27 0.41 11.78
C VAL A 289 20.23 1.12 13.13
N THR A 290 19.42 2.16 13.23
CA THR A 290 19.13 2.88 14.48
C THR A 290 17.63 2.76 14.78
N VAL A 291 17.30 2.19 15.92
CA VAL A 291 15.93 2.08 16.43
C VAL A 291 15.91 2.52 17.89
N ASP A 292 15.53 3.77 18.11
CA ASP A 292 15.55 4.40 19.43
C ASP A 292 14.42 5.44 19.57
N GLY A 293 14.47 6.23 20.65
CA GLY A 293 13.65 7.44 20.77
C GLY A 293 12.14 7.19 20.78
N PHE A 294 11.69 6.09 21.41
CA PHE A 294 10.28 5.89 21.73
C PHE A 294 9.95 6.63 23.04
N GLY A 295 9.39 7.84 22.92
CA GLY A 295 8.80 8.55 24.05
C GLY A 295 7.50 7.89 24.51
N GLY A 296 7.17 8.00 25.80
CA GLY A 296 5.82 7.79 26.29
C GLY A 296 5.20 9.13 26.68
N PRO A 297 3.87 9.27 26.72
CA PRO A 297 3.30 10.25 27.63
C PRO A 297 3.73 9.87 29.06
N GLU A 298 4.25 10.84 29.81
CA GLU A 298 4.20 10.80 31.28
C GLU A 298 2.73 10.71 31.75
#